data_AF-A0A1M3CV63-F1
#
_entry.id   AF-A0A1M3CV63-F1
#
_cell.length_a   1.000
_cell.length_b   1.000
_cell.length_c   1.000
_cell.angle_alpha   90.00
_cell.angle_beta   90.00
_cell.angle_gamma   90.00
#
_symmetry.space_group_name_H-M   'P 1'
#
loop_
_entity.id
_entity.type
_entity.pdbx_description
1 polymer ?
#
loop_
_entity_poly.entity_id
_entity_poly.type
_entity_poly.pdbx_seq_one_letter_code
_entity_poly.pdbx_strand_id
1 'polypeptide(L)'
;MNVLIFVISLLMMLALLTYGRLDMYRNFSITQLEFERYMVEDQRKAINKGAEQWYQWTTVSTKNGKNASRAPSDSTPKLNITTLLDADKRNQDPALAAIQKELLKRLIYHIYGDQGAFKKAVDKNPQIIDDLLQAIELAGDQLAKEDKVFKSTDILEKLDLHNPSLQEFYYRLLKGYRLPDKQRDANNGKDPPTSSEEMFLNINEDQADGSYEEYIPQHKKISLLNYVTLNPKKIKLRLYLAPKPLLFAIFGDSQTVDEVQQTRLNLYHQMMSQEDAKTLTEEFKQKFKSRTKDVPEKMLDFTVTSSDPRYYEAR
;
A
#
# COMPACT_ATOMS: atom_id res chain seq x y z
N MET A 1 28.88 -8.46 -74.38
CA MET A 1 27.52 -9.03 -74.21
C MET A 1 27.01 -8.69 -72.81
N ASN A 2 26.11 -7.72 -72.71
CA ASN A 2 25.12 -7.42 -71.66
C ASN A 2 25.42 -7.50 -70.14
N VAL A 3 26.67 -7.42 -69.66
CA VAL A 3 26.96 -7.31 -68.21
C VAL A 3 26.29 -6.10 -67.55
N LEU A 4 26.19 -4.98 -68.29
CA LEU A 4 25.58 -3.74 -67.80
C LEU A 4 24.09 -3.89 -67.47
N ILE A 5 23.34 -4.69 -68.23
CA ILE A 5 21.92 -4.95 -67.98
C ILE A 5 21.74 -5.72 -66.66
N PHE A 6 22.61 -6.69 -66.36
CA PHE A 6 22.57 -7.46 -65.12
C PHE A 6 22.86 -6.59 -63.89
N VAL A 7 23.85 -5.70 -63.97
CA VAL A 7 24.19 -4.79 -62.87
C VAL A 7 23.04 -3.82 -62.60
N ILE A 8 22.40 -3.28 -63.64
CA ILE A 8 21.25 -2.38 -63.50
C ILE A 8 20.03 -3.13 -62.93
N SER A 9 19.75 -4.36 -63.36
CA SER A 9 18.65 -5.15 -62.79
C SER A 9 18.88 -5.50 -61.32
N LEU A 10 20.13 -5.80 -60.95
CA LEU A 10 20.50 -6.09 -59.56
C LEU A 10 20.34 -4.85 -58.67
N LEU A 11 20.80 -3.68 -59.15
CA LEU A 11 20.63 -2.42 -58.44
C LEU A 11 19.15 -2.03 -58.28
N MET A 12 18.32 -2.23 -59.31
CA MET A 12 16.88 -2.02 -59.20
C MET A 12 16.23 -2.96 -58.18
N MET A 13 16.60 -4.24 -58.19
CA MET A 13 16.06 -5.22 -57.22
C MET A 13 16.47 -4.86 -55.79
N LEU A 14 17.71 -4.43 -55.58
CA LEU A 14 18.22 -4.02 -54.29
C LEU A 14 17.55 -2.71 -53.80
N ALA A 15 17.30 -1.76 -54.71
CA ALA A 15 16.54 -0.55 -54.41
C ALA A 15 15.08 -0.86 -54.01
N LEU A 16 14.41 -1.78 -54.73
CA LEU A 16 13.05 -2.22 -54.40
C LEU A 16 12.98 -2.93 -53.05
N LEU A 17 13.94 -3.80 -52.74
CA LEU A 17 14.02 -4.47 -51.43
C LEU A 17 14.28 -3.48 -50.29
N THR A 18 15.15 -2.48 -50.54
CA THR A 18 15.46 -1.45 -49.54
C THR A 18 14.25 -0.55 -49.30
N TYR A 19 13.54 -0.16 -50.36
CA TYR A 19 12.31 0.64 -50.25
C TYR A 19 11.20 -0.13 -49.53
N GLY A 20 11.00 -1.41 -49.86
CA GLY A 20 10.02 -2.26 -49.18
C GLY A 20 10.31 -2.44 -47.69
N ARG A 21 11.58 -2.58 -47.31
CA ARG A 21 11.97 -2.60 -45.88
C ARG A 21 11.70 -1.26 -45.20
N LEU A 22 12.04 -0.14 -45.84
CA LEU A 22 11.85 1.19 -45.27
C LEU A 22 10.36 1.50 -45.03
N ASP A 23 9.49 1.11 -45.96
CA ASP A 23 8.04 1.30 -45.82
C ASP A 23 7.46 0.41 -44.70
N MET A 24 7.92 -0.84 -44.60
CA MET A 24 7.56 -1.74 -43.49
C MET A 24 7.99 -1.18 -42.13
N TYR A 25 9.21 -0.64 -42.00
CA TYR A 25 9.68 0.01 -40.77
C TYR A 25 8.87 1.26 -40.42
N ARG A 26 8.48 2.04 -41.41
CA ARG A 26 7.67 3.25 -41.20
C ARG A 26 6.28 2.88 -40.70
N ASN A 27 5.63 1.90 -41.31
CA ASN A 27 4.31 1.45 -40.88
C ASN A 27 4.37 0.83 -39.48
N PHE A 28 5.38 -0.01 -39.20
CA PHE A 28 5.57 -0.59 -37.88
C PHE A 28 5.77 0.48 -36.78
N SER A 29 6.61 1.49 -37.04
CA SER A 29 6.84 2.56 -36.05
C SER A 29 5.62 3.44 -35.79
N ILE A 30 4.79 3.68 -36.81
CA ILE A 30 3.50 4.38 -36.65
C ILE A 30 2.53 3.54 -35.83
N THR A 31 2.37 2.25 -36.15
CA THR A 31 1.49 1.35 -35.40
C THR A 31 1.93 1.20 -33.95
N GLN A 32 3.24 1.11 -33.69
CA GLN A 32 3.77 1.07 -32.33
C GLN A 32 3.43 2.34 -31.54
N LEU A 33 3.58 3.51 -32.16
CA LEU A 33 3.27 4.79 -31.52
C LEU A 33 1.77 4.96 -31.24
N GLU A 34 0.90 4.53 -32.17
CA GLU A 34 -0.54 4.52 -31.95
C GLU A 34 -0.95 3.52 -30.87
N PHE A 35 -0.32 2.35 -30.83
CA PHE A 35 -0.53 1.36 -29.79
C PHE A 35 -0.10 1.88 -28.41
N GLU A 36 1.06 2.52 -28.28
CA GLU A 36 1.50 3.15 -27.04
C GLU A 36 0.53 4.23 -26.56
N ARG A 37 0.01 5.07 -27.47
CA ARG A 37 -1.02 6.07 -27.15
C ARG A 37 -2.31 5.42 -26.67
N TYR A 38 -2.77 4.39 -27.38
CA TYR A 38 -3.97 3.63 -27.02
C TYR A 38 -3.81 2.99 -25.63
N MET A 39 -2.67 2.37 -25.35
CA MET A 39 -2.37 1.77 -24.05
C MET A 39 -2.36 2.80 -22.92
N VAL A 40 -1.78 3.99 -23.14
CA VAL A 40 -1.79 5.07 -22.13
C VAL A 40 -3.22 5.57 -21.88
N GLU A 41 -4.03 5.72 -22.91
CA GLU A 41 -5.43 6.13 -22.75
C GLU A 41 -6.28 5.06 -22.06
N ASP A 42 -6.11 3.80 -22.42
CA ASP A 42 -6.87 2.69 -21.84
C ASP A 42 -6.45 2.43 -20.40
N GLN A 43 -5.16 2.51 -20.09
CA GLN A 43 -4.66 2.52 -18.70
C GLN A 43 -5.26 3.67 -17.91
N ARG A 44 -5.28 4.89 -18.46
CA ARG A 44 -5.91 6.04 -17.80
C ARG A 44 -7.41 5.84 -17.61
N LYS A 45 -8.12 5.28 -18.59
CA LYS A 45 -9.55 4.94 -18.47
C LYS A 45 -9.79 3.87 -17.43
N ALA A 46 -8.97 2.83 -17.36
CA ALA A 46 -9.05 1.78 -16.35
C ALA A 46 -8.75 2.32 -14.95
N ILE A 47 -7.73 3.17 -14.80
CA ILE A 47 -7.40 3.85 -13.54
C ILE A 47 -8.53 4.80 -13.12
N ASN A 48 -9.06 5.60 -14.04
CA ASN A 48 -10.16 6.54 -13.77
C ASN A 48 -11.46 5.80 -13.45
N LYS A 49 -11.80 4.75 -14.19
CA LYS A 49 -12.98 3.90 -13.93
C LYS A 49 -12.83 3.16 -12.60
N GLY A 50 -11.63 2.68 -12.29
CA GLY A 50 -11.28 2.11 -10.99
C GLY A 50 -11.43 3.15 -9.87
N ALA A 51 -10.97 4.39 -10.08
CA ALA A 51 -11.12 5.49 -9.14
C ALA A 51 -12.58 5.94 -8.97
N GLU A 52 -13.37 5.97 -10.04
CA GLU A 52 -14.81 6.28 -10.02
C GLU A 52 -15.61 5.19 -9.31
N GLN A 53 -15.37 3.92 -9.62
CA GLN A 53 -15.96 2.79 -8.91
C GLN A 53 -15.54 2.80 -7.44
N TRP A 54 -14.28 3.10 -7.14
CA TRP A 54 -13.77 3.25 -5.79
C TRP A 54 -14.43 4.42 -5.06
N TYR A 55 -14.63 5.56 -5.72
CA TYR A 55 -15.35 6.71 -5.17
C TYR A 55 -16.83 6.36 -4.91
N GLN A 56 -17.53 5.74 -5.86
CA GLN A 56 -18.93 5.32 -5.70
C GLN A 56 -19.11 4.24 -4.63
N TRP A 57 -18.12 3.38 -4.43
CA TRP A 57 -18.16 2.30 -3.44
C TRP A 57 -17.72 2.76 -2.04
N THR A 58 -16.84 3.76 -1.94
CA THR A 58 -16.39 4.34 -0.65
C THR A 58 -17.22 5.54 -0.19
N THR A 59 -17.92 6.22 -1.09
CA THR A 59 -18.89 7.27 -0.76
C THR A 59 -20.29 6.69 -0.82
N VAL A 60 -20.92 6.55 0.35
CA VAL A 60 -22.33 6.18 0.43
C VAL A 60 -23.12 7.30 -0.26
N SER A 61 -23.82 6.97 -1.35
CA SER A 61 -24.78 7.88 -1.99
C SER A 61 -25.64 8.50 -0.89
N THR A 62 -25.60 9.84 -0.81
CA THR A 62 -26.21 10.69 0.22
C THR A 62 -27.74 10.57 0.34
N LYS A 63 -28.35 9.60 -0.34
CA LYS A 63 -29.80 9.40 -0.38
C LYS A 63 -30.38 8.53 0.73
N ASN A 64 -29.58 7.72 1.45
CA ASN A 64 -30.12 6.86 2.51
C ASN A 64 -29.47 7.11 3.88
N GLY A 65 -30.24 7.70 4.80
CA GLY A 65 -30.10 7.47 6.23
C GLY A 65 -29.48 8.61 7.04
N LYS A 66 -30.29 9.21 7.91
CA LYS A 66 -29.95 10.25 8.90
C LYS A 66 -28.94 9.82 9.99
N ASN A 67 -28.32 8.64 9.89
CA ASN A 67 -27.53 8.01 10.95
C ASN A 67 -26.08 7.65 10.56
N ALA A 68 -25.60 8.04 9.37
CA ALA A 68 -24.20 7.80 9.00
C ALA A 68 -23.27 8.68 9.85
N SER A 69 -22.63 8.08 10.87
CA SER A 69 -21.58 8.73 11.66
C SER A 69 -20.48 9.20 10.71
N ARG A 70 -20.26 10.52 10.63
CA ARG A 70 -19.18 11.09 9.81
C ARG A 70 -17.85 10.66 10.42
N ALA A 71 -16.93 10.17 9.58
CA ALA A 71 -15.58 9.82 10.03
C ALA A 71 -14.95 11.02 10.78
N PRO A 72 -14.36 10.81 11.97
CA PRO A 72 -13.79 11.91 12.74
C PRO A 72 -12.69 12.63 11.95
N SER A 73 -12.74 13.96 11.98
CA SER A 73 -11.82 14.79 11.19
C SER A 73 -10.38 14.71 11.69
N ASP A 74 -10.16 14.24 12.93
CA ASP A 74 -8.87 14.15 13.62
C ASP A 74 -8.26 12.75 13.69
N SER A 75 -8.91 11.72 13.12
CA SER A 75 -8.44 10.32 13.20
C SER A 75 -8.09 9.66 11.86
N THR A 76 -7.16 8.70 11.91
CA THR A 76 -6.57 8.00 10.76
C THR A 76 -6.34 6.52 11.09
N PRO A 77 -6.48 5.58 10.15
CA PRO A 77 -6.10 4.18 10.36
C PRO A 77 -4.59 3.95 10.43
N LYS A 78 -3.78 4.97 10.07
CA LYS A 78 -2.32 4.93 10.04
C LYS A 78 -1.70 5.63 11.23
N LEU A 79 -0.53 5.20 11.68
CA LEU A 79 0.25 5.86 12.72
C LEU A 79 0.74 7.23 12.24
N ASN A 80 0.41 8.29 12.96
CA ASN A 80 0.95 9.60 12.68
C ASN A 80 2.35 9.73 13.29
N ILE A 81 3.35 10.03 12.46
CA ILE A 81 4.75 10.18 12.88
C ILE A 81 5.26 11.62 12.73
N THR A 82 4.37 12.60 12.55
CA THR A 82 4.77 14.02 12.43
C THR A 82 5.54 14.53 13.63
N THR A 83 5.23 14.07 14.85
CA THR A 83 5.95 14.51 16.05
C THR A 83 7.37 13.96 16.12
N LEU A 84 7.68 12.91 15.34
CA LEU A 84 9.04 12.36 15.25
C LEU A 84 9.95 13.24 14.39
N LEU A 85 9.39 13.91 13.37
CA LEU A 85 10.15 14.70 12.40
C LEU A 85 10.25 16.19 12.77
N ASP A 86 9.47 16.64 13.75
CA ASP A 86 9.29 18.06 14.07
C ASP A 86 9.65 18.29 15.53
N ALA A 87 10.84 18.87 15.76
CA ALA A 87 11.36 19.19 17.10
C ALA A 87 10.38 20.01 17.94
N ASP A 88 9.68 20.98 17.34
CA ASP A 88 8.77 21.84 18.09
C ASP A 88 7.58 21.03 18.62
N LYS A 89 7.03 20.13 17.80
CA LYS A 89 5.95 19.23 18.23
C LYS A 89 6.41 18.18 19.24
N ARG A 90 7.62 17.66 19.08
CA ARG A 90 8.22 16.72 20.04
C ARG A 90 8.40 17.36 21.41
N ASN A 91 8.83 18.63 21.44
CA ASN A 91 9.01 19.39 22.67
C ASN A 91 7.68 19.77 23.34
N GLN A 92 6.58 19.91 22.58
CA GLN A 92 5.25 20.19 23.12
C GLN A 92 4.65 19.00 23.90
N ASP A 93 4.84 17.76 23.43
CA ASP A 93 4.37 16.56 24.14
C ASP A 93 5.41 15.42 24.02
N PRO A 94 6.48 15.45 24.86
CA PRO A 94 7.57 14.48 24.77
C PRO A 94 7.10 13.05 25.13
N ALA A 95 6.09 12.92 26.00
CA ALA A 95 5.50 11.64 26.33
C ALA A 95 4.80 11.01 25.12
N LEU A 96 4.04 11.81 24.36
CA LEU A 96 3.40 11.36 23.13
C LEU A 96 4.43 10.92 22.09
N ALA A 97 5.50 11.70 21.91
CA ALA A 97 6.56 11.38 20.95
C ALA A 97 7.28 10.07 21.31
N ALA A 98 7.58 9.83 22.59
CA ALA A 98 8.17 8.58 23.05
C ALA A 98 7.28 7.36 22.75
N ILE A 99 5.96 7.50 22.96
CA ILE A 99 5.00 6.42 22.68
C ILE A 99 4.87 6.18 21.18
N GLN A 100 4.86 7.23 20.34
CA GLN A 100 4.85 7.09 18.89
C GLN A 100 6.12 6.40 18.38
N LYS A 101 7.29 6.74 18.93
CA LYS A 101 8.56 6.08 18.64
C LYS A 101 8.52 4.60 18.97
N GLU A 102 8.02 4.25 20.16
CA GLU A 102 7.89 2.85 20.60
C GLU A 102 6.88 2.07 19.75
N LEU A 103 5.75 2.68 19.37
CA LEU A 103 4.78 2.07 18.45
C LEU A 103 5.38 1.83 17.07
N LEU A 104 6.14 2.80 16.54
CA LEU A 104 6.81 2.66 15.25
C LEU A 104 7.87 1.56 15.30
N LYS A 105 8.64 1.45 16.39
CA LYS A 105 9.59 0.37 16.63
C LYS A 105 8.89 -1.00 16.59
N ARG A 106 7.83 -1.19 17.39
CA ARG A 106 7.05 -2.44 17.44
C ARG A 106 6.46 -2.78 16.08
N LEU A 107 5.95 -1.78 15.36
CA LEU A 107 5.41 -1.93 14.01
C LEU A 107 6.48 -2.42 13.01
N ILE A 108 7.68 -1.84 13.02
CA ILE A 108 8.78 -2.27 12.16
C ILE A 108 9.17 -3.72 12.47
N TYR A 109 9.33 -4.07 13.74
CA TYR A 109 9.62 -5.46 14.14
C TYR A 109 8.53 -6.43 13.70
N HIS A 110 7.26 -6.06 13.79
CA HIS A 110 6.17 -6.93 13.38
C HIS A 110 6.10 -7.10 11.85
N ILE A 111 6.33 -6.04 11.07
CA ILE A 111 6.24 -6.10 9.61
C ILE A 111 7.44 -6.81 8.97
N TYR A 112 8.64 -6.56 9.50
CA TYR A 112 9.90 -6.98 8.87
C TYR A 112 10.65 -8.05 9.67
N GLY A 113 10.27 -8.31 10.92
CA GLY A 113 10.99 -9.19 11.85
C GLY A 113 11.24 -10.60 11.30
N ASP A 114 10.34 -11.13 10.50
CA ASP A 114 10.46 -12.46 9.92
C ASP A 114 11.38 -12.54 8.70
N GLN A 115 11.77 -11.40 8.14
CA GLN A 115 12.61 -11.36 6.94
C GLN A 115 14.06 -11.71 7.25
N GLY A 116 14.64 -12.60 6.44
CA GLY A 116 16.05 -12.97 6.58
C GLY A 116 17.01 -11.78 6.49
N ALA A 117 16.70 -10.77 5.65
CA ALA A 117 17.51 -9.56 5.56
C ALA A 117 17.43 -8.69 6.82
N PHE A 118 16.26 -8.60 7.44
CA PHE A 118 16.04 -7.85 8.68
C PHE A 118 16.72 -8.55 9.86
N LYS A 119 16.52 -9.86 10.01
CA LYS A 119 17.19 -10.67 11.06
C LYS A 119 18.71 -10.49 11.01
N LYS A 120 19.32 -10.63 9.83
CA LYS A 120 20.76 -10.41 9.63
C LYS A 120 21.22 -8.99 10.01
N ALA A 121 20.37 -7.98 9.79
CA ALA A 121 20.71 -6.60 10.14
C ALA A 121 20.65 -6.39 11.67
N VAL A 122 19.64 -6.94 12.33
CA VAL A 122 19.49 -6.92 13.80
C VAL A 122 20.58 -7.75 14.50
N ASP A 123 20.95 -8.91 13.95
CA ASP A 123 22.02 -9.75 14.50
C ASP A 123 23.38 -9.03 14.48
N LYS A 124 23.62 -8.20 13.46
CA LYS A 124 24.84 -7.39 13.34
C LYS A 124 24.81 -6.16 14.24
N ASN A 125 23.66 -5.52 14.37
CA ASN A 125 23.46 -4.37 15.25
C ASN A 125 22.09 -4.49 15.95
N PRO A 126 22.04 -4.95 17.21
CA PRO A 126 20.78 -5.08 17.96
C PRO A 126 20.04 -3.76 18.19
N GLN A 127 20.75 -2.63 18.11
CA GLN A 127 20.20 -1.28 18.28
C GLN A 127 19.84 -0.61 16.94
N ILE A 128 19.93 -1.31 15.81
CA ILE A 128 19.75 -0.72 14.47
C ILE A 128 18.42 0.03 14.30
N ILE A 129 17.35 -0.42 14.96
CA ILE A 129 16.04 0.25 14.89
C ILE A 129 16.05 1.52 15.73
N ASP A 130 16.66 1.50 16.92
CA ASP A 130 16.76 2.68 17.76
C ASP A 130 17.67 3.74 17.13
N ASP A 131 18.81 3.31 16.55
CA ASP A 131 19.73 4.14 15.77
C ASP A 131 19.03 4.74 14.55
N LEU A 132 18.24 3.93 13.82
CA LEU A 132 17.46 4.39 12.68
C LEU A 132 16.45 5.47 13.09
N LEU A 133 15.69 5.23 14.16
CA LEU A 133 14.67 6.17 14.62
C LEU A 133 15.32 7.48 15.09
N GLN A 134 16.46 7.41 15.77
CA GLN A 134 17.24 8.58 16.14
C GLN A 134 17.78 9.33 14.90
N ALA A 135 18.26 8.62 13.89
CA ALA A 135 18.71 9.24 12.65
C ALA A 135 17.56 9.95 11.92
N ILE A 136 16.36 9.33 11.88
CA ILE A 136 15.15 9.93 11.30
C ILE A 136 14.76 11.20 12.06
N GLU A 137 14.85 11.19 13.39
CA GLU A 137 14.59 12.37 14.23
C GLU A 137 15.54 13.52 13.88
N LEU A 138 16.84 13.25 13.79
CA LEU A 138 17.86 14.26 13.45
C LEU A 138 17.69 14.80 12.03
N ALA A 139 17.43 13.92 11.06
CA ALA A 139 17.19 14.29 9.66
C ALA A 139 15.89 15.09 9.53
N GLY A 140 14.85 14.71 10.27
CA GLY A 140 13.59 15.45 10.36
C GLY A 140 13.80 16.86 10.90
N ASP A 141 14.58 17.01 11.97
CA ASP A 141 14.88 18.32 12.56
C ASP A 141 15.67 19.24 11.62
N GLN A 142 16.56 18.68 10.79
CA GLN A 142 17.25 19.43 9.74
C GLN A 142 16.24 19.87 8.66
N LEU A 143 15.40 18.95 8.20
CA LEU A 143 14.44 19.22 7.15
C LEU A 143 13.33 20.19 7.60
N ALA A 144 12.92 20.17 8.87
CA ALA A 144 11.95 21.11 9.44
C ALA A 144 12.48 22.56 9.45
N LYS A 145 13.80 22.75 9.58
CA LYS A 145 14.44 24.07 9.50
C LYS A 145 14.43 24.61 8.07
N GLU A 146 14.49 23.73 7.08
CA GLU A 146 14.52 24.07 5.66
C GLU A 146 13.11 24.23 5.06
N ASP A 147 12.19 23.31 5.41
CA ASP A 147 10.85 23.22 4.85
C ASP A 147 9.79 23.15 5.97
N LYS A 148 8.91 24.16 6.01
CA LYS A 148 8.05 24.42 7.19
C LYS A 148 6.86 23.47 7.34
N VAL A 149 6.53 22.64 6.34
CA VAL A 149 5.32 21.80 6.45
C VAL A 149 5.47 20.39 5.86
N PHE A 150 5.54 19.41 6.75
CA PHE A 150 5.34 18.00 6.43
C PHE A 150 3.89 17.72 6.05
N LYS A 151 3.57 17.67 4.75
CA LYS A 151 2.20 17.41 4.26
C LYS A 151 2.02 16.04 3.60
N SER A 152 3.09 15.45 3.06
CA SER A 152 3.05 14.18 2.33
C SER A 152 4.11 13.22 2.85
N THR A 153 3.80 11.93 2.77
CA THR A 153 4.75 10.84 3.06
C THR A 153 5.92 10.80 2.09
N ASP A 154 5.84 11.46 0.94
CA ASP A 154 6.95 11.54 -0.04
C ASP A 154 8.20 12.22 0.53
N ILE A 155 8.03 13.03 1.58
CA ILE A 155 9.15 13.65 2.30
C ILE A 155 10.01 12.59 3.00
N LEU A 156 9.40 11.47 3.42
CA LEU A 156 10.13 10.36 4.05
C LEU A 156 11.17 9.77 3.08
N GLU A 157 10.89 9.74 1.78
CA GLU A 157 11.84 9.24 0.78
C GLU A 157 13.03 10.18 0.56
N LYS A 158 12.90 11.45 0.95
CA LYS A 158 13.91 12.50 0.79
C LYS A 158 14.77 12.72 2.02
N LEU A 159 14.49 12.04 3.13
CA LEU A 159 15.30 12.16 4.35
C LEU A 159 16.70 11.60 4.10
N ASP A 160 17.70 12.44 4.35
CA ASP A 160 19.11 12.06 4.37
C ASP A 160 19.54 11.76 5.81
N LEU A 161 19.83 10.50 6.09
CA LEU A 161 20.25 10.04 7.41
C LEU A 161 21.76 10.22 7.64
N HIS A 162 22.53 10.69 6.65
CA HIS A 162 24.00 10.86 6.65
C HIS A 162 24.83 9.58 6.87
N ASN A 163 24.23 8.52 7.42
CA ASN A 163 24.83 7.21 7.61
C ASN A 163 24.40 6.27 6.46
N PRO A 164 25.32 5.84 5.56
CA PRO A 164 24.96 5.01 4.41
C PRO A 164 24.29 3.69 4.77
N SER A 165 24.70 3.06 5.88
CA SER A 165 24.14 1.77 6.30
C SER A 165 22.69 1.91 6.78
N LEU A 166 22.42 2.97 7.57
CA LEU A 166 21.06 3.28 8.01
C LEU A 166 20.19 3.78 6.85
N GLN A 167 20.75 4.54 5.91
CA GLN A 167 20.05 5.01 4.71
C GLN A 167 19.59 3.83 3.84
N GLU A 168 20.47 2.85 3.60
CA GLU A 168 20.11 1.65 2.83
C GLU A 168 19.04 0.83 3.55
N PHE A 169 19.19 0.64 4.87
CA PHE A 169 18.21 -0.07 5.67
C PHE A 169 16.85 0.63 5.64
N TYR A 170 16.84 1.95 5.85
CA TYR A 170 15.64 2.79 5.76
C TYR A 170 14.96 2.72 4.40
N TYR A 171 15.76 2.85 3.32
CA TYR A 171 15.27 2.72 1.96
C TYR A 171 14.61 1.37 1.73
N ARG A 172 15.12 0.27 2.27
CA ARG A 172 14.49 -1.05 2.17
C ARG A 172 13.14 -1.11 2.90
N LEU A 173 12.99 -0.45 4.06
CA LEU A 173 11.71 -0.35 4.79
C LEU A 173 10.67 0.50 4.02
N LEU A 174 11.09 1.59 3.38
CA LEU A 174 10.20 2.42 2.57
C LEU A 174 9.85 1.73 1.25
N LYS A 175 10.85 1.16 0.58
CA LYS A 175 10.65 0.39 -0.64
C LYS A 175 9.75 -0.79 -0.38
N GLY A 176 9.81 -1.44 0.77
CA GLY A 176 8.97 -2.59 1.09
C GLY A 176 9.33 -3.86 0.33
N TYR A 177 8.60 -4.93 0.61
CA TYR A 177 8.84 -6.27 0.06
C TYR A 177 7.57 -6.84 -0.55
N ARG A 178 7.72 -7.80 -1.46
CA ARG A 178 6.60 -8.56 -2.02
C ARG A 178 6.28 -9.72 -1.09
N LEU A 179 5.01 -9.88 -0.75
CA LEU A 179 4.55 -11.12 -0.15
C LEU A 179 4.74 -12.25 -1.17
N PRO A 180 5.24 -13.43 -0.76
CA PRO A 180 5.12 -14.61 -1.61
C PRO A 180 3.64 -14.84 -1.88
N ASP A 181 3.27 -15.03 -3.14
CA ASP A 181 1.91 -15.44 -3.47
C ASP A 181 1.64 -16.71 -2.66
N LYS A 182 0.60 -16.68 -1.83
CA LYS A 182 0.10 -17.92 -1.25
C LYS A 182 -0.26 -18.79 -2.44
N GLN A 183 0.53 -19.84 -2.68
CA GLN A 183 0.09 -20.94 -3.53
C GLN A 183 -1.33 -21.26 -3.08
N ARG A 184 -2.29 -21.17 -4.00
CA ARG A 184 -3.65 -21.65 -3.76
C ARG A 184 -3.50 -23.08 -3.30
N ASP A 185 -3.62 -23.32 -2.00
CA ASP A 185 -3.75 -24.66 -1.45
C ASP A 185 -4.98 -25.28 -2.10
N ALA A 186 -4.72 -26.17 -3.06
CA ALA A 186 -5.69 -27.13 -3.54
C ALA A 186 -6.03 -28.03 -2.34
N ASN A 187 -7.03 -27.64 -1.56
CA ASN A 187 -7.91 -28.49 -0.75
C ASN A 187 -8.68 -27.64 0.26
N ASN A 188 -9.87 -27.19 -0.14
CA ASN A 188 -11.09 -27.37 0.64
C ASN A 188 -12.27 -26.77 -0.12
N GLY A 189 -13.02 -27.65 -0.77
CA GLY A 189 -14.29 -27.31 -1.38
C GLY A 189 -15.30 -26.91 -0.32
N LYS A 190 -15.91 -25.75 -0.53
CA LYS A 190 -17.35 -25.45 -0.40
C LYS A 190 -17.51 -23.94 -0.50
N ASP A 191 -17.74 -23.46 -1.71
CA ASP A 191 -18.67 -22.36 -2.01
C ASP A 191 -19.13 -22.48 -3.50
N PRO A 192 -20.41 -22.20 -3.83
CA PRO A 192 -21.02 -22.47 -5.14
C PRO A 192 -21.16 -21.18 -5.99
N PRO A 193 -21.74 -21.26 -7.21
CA PRO A 193 -21.38 -22.08 -8.34
C PRO A 193 -20.69 -21.25 -9.44
N THR A 194 -19.88 -21.95 -10.23
CA THR A 194 -19.43 -21.59 -11.56
C THR A 194 -20.59 -21.15 -12.45
N SER A 195 -20.46 -20.02 -13.14
CA SER A 195 -21.05 -19.88 -14.46
C SER A 195 -20.01 -19.33 -15.42
N SER A 196 -19.84 -20.11 -16.49
CA SER A 196 -19.10 -19.84 -17.73
C SER A 196 -17.62 -19.51 -17.57
N GLU A 197 -16.78 -20.57 -17.60
CA GLU A 197 -15.55 -20.64 -18.41
C GLU A 197 -14.82 -21.97 -18.13
N GLU A 198 -15.51 -23.11 -18.31
CA GLU A 198 -14.81 -24.34 -18.69
C GLU A 198 -14.72 -24.34 -20.22
N MET A 199 -13.65 -23.74 -20.75
CA MET A 199 -13.21 -24.05 -22.10
C MET A 199 -11.73 -23.71 -22.26
N PHE A 200 -10.97 -24.74 -22.64
CA PHE A 200 -9.60 -24.72 -23.15
C PHE A 200 -8.44 -24.63 -22.15
N LEU A 201 -7.96 -25.80 -21.69
CA LEU A 201 -6.52 -26.04 -21.65
C LEU A 201 -6.24 -27.49 -22.07
N ASN A 202 -5.88 -27.66 -23.33
CA ASN A 202 -5.27 -28.88 -23.83
C ASN A 202 -4.47 -28.61 -25.10
N ILE A 203 -3.29 -27.94 -25.02
CA ILE A 203 -2.27 -27.97 -26.08
C ILE A 203 -0.86 -27.88 -25.46
N ASN A 204 0.02 -28.71 -26.02
CA ASN A 204 1.40 -29.02 -25.66
C ASN A 204 2.41 -27.86 -25.73
N GLU A 205 3.48 -28.02 -24.94
CA GLU A 205 4.77 -27.36 -25.07
C GLU A 205 5.38 -27.62 -26.44
N ASP A 206 5.53 -26.56 -27.23
CA ASP A 206 6.68 -26.26 -28.10
C ASP A 206 6.23 -25.23 -29.15
N GLN A 207 6.29 -23.95 -28.79
CA GLN A 207 6.77 -22.87 -29.65
C GLN A 207 6.70 -21.52 -28.93
N ALA A 208 7.80 -20.78 -29.04
CA ALA A 208 7.93 -19.41 -28.56
C ALA A 208 6.94 -18.49 -29.29
N ASP A 209 6.06 -17.84 -28.53
CA ASP A 209 5.37 -16.62 -28.96
C ASP A 209 5.04 -15.76 -27.73
N GLY A 210 5.15 -14.45 -27.90
CA GLY A 210 5.01 -13.42 -26.86
C GLY A 210 3.58 -13.30 -26.36
N SER A 211 3.16 -14.22 -25.49
CA SER A 211 1.86 -14.18 -24.86
C SER A 211 1.84 -13.15 -23.72
N TYR A 212 0.96 -12.18 -23.88
CA TYR A 212 0.39 -11.30 -22.87
C TYR A 212 0.43 -11.92 -21.47
N GLU A 213 1.17 -11.29 -20.56
CA GLU A 213 0.93 -11.44 -19.13
C GLU A 213 -0.51 -10.96 -18.90
N GLU A 214 -1.42 -11.91 -18.81
CA GLU A 214 -2.70 -11.78 -18.14
C GLU A 214 -2.49 -10.95 -16.87
N TYR A 215 -3.31 -9.93 -16.64
CA TYR A 215 -3.20 -9.04 -15.48
C TYR A 215 -3.39 -9.86 -14.20
N ILE A 216 -2.30 -10.42 -13.68
CA ILE A 216 -2.25 -11.08 -12.38
C ILE A 216 -2.45 -9.96 -11.34
N PRO A 217 -3.43 -10.07 -10.44
CA PRO A 217 -3.71 -9.05 -9.44
C PRO A 217 -2.43 -8.71 -8.66
N GLN A 218 -2.03 -7.44 -8.78
CA GLN A 218 -0.82 -6.82 -8.21
C GLN A 218 -0.33 -7.53 -6.94
N HIS A 219 0.84 -8.19 -7.01
CA HIS A 219 1.52 -8.75 -5.85
C HIS A 219 1.49 -7.75 -4.70
N LYS A 220 0.90 -8.15 -3.58
CA LYS A 220 0.69 -7.26 -2.44
C LYS A 220 2.04 -6.88 -1.84
N LYS A 221 2.44 -5.64 -2.10
CA LYS A 221 3.68 -5.04 -1.61
C LYS A 221 3.45 -4.44 -0.23
N ILE A 222 4.19 -4.94 0.77
CA ILE A 222 4.17 -4.42 2.14
C ILE A 222 5.30 -3.42 2.30
N SER A 223 4.96 -2.16 2.61
CA SER A 223 5.89 -1.06 2.87
C SER A 223 5.52 -0.36 4.17
N LEU A 224 6.49 0.26 4.84
CA LEU A 224 6.23 1.10 6.02
C LEU A 224 5.22 2.23 5.70
N LEU A 225 5.22 2.75 4.47
CA LEU A 225 4.31 3.79 4.00
C LEU A 225 2.82 3.39 4.02
N ASN A 226 2.54 2.08 4.02
CA ASN A 226 1.16 1.57 4.16
C ASN A 226 0.59 1.86 5.55
N TYR A 227 1.44 2.05 6.56
CA TYR A 227 1.07 2.10 7.97
C TYR A 227 1.29 3.46 8.63
N VAL A 228 2.03 4.38 8.01
CA VAL A 228 2.36 5.70 8.57
C VAL A 228 1.72 6.86 7.81
N THR A 229 1.53 7.99 8.47
CA THR A 229 1.05 9.25 7.89
C THR A 229 1.76 10.46 8.48
N LEU A 230 1.84 11.53 7.70
CA LEU A 230 2.38 12.83 8.10
C LEU A 230 1.30 13.92 8.18
N ASN A 231 0.01 13.57 8.22
CA ASN A 231 -1.04 14.58 8.26
C ASN A 231 -1.15 15.21 9.67
N PRO A 232 -0.82 16.50 9.86
CA PRO A 232 -0.78 17.12 11.18
C PRO A 232 -2.15 17.23 11.85
N LYS A 233 -3.25 17.14 11.07
CA LYS A 233 -4.62 17.18 11.62
C LYS A 233 -5.09 15.82 12.14
N LYS A 234 -4.41 14.74 11.73
CA LYS A 234 -4.85 13.35 11.97
C LYS A 234 -4.01 12.71 13.07
N ILE A 235 -4.16 13.19 14.31
CA ILE A 235 -3.29 12.80 15.42
C ILE A 235 -3.75 11.47 16.04
N LYS A 236 -5.07 11.21 16.05
CA LYS A 236 -5.62 10.00 16.67
C LYS A 236 -5.56 8.80 15.73
N LEU A 237 -5.23 7.66 16.30
CA LEU A 237 -5.29 6.39 15.62
C LEU A 237 -6.68 5.78 15.73
N ARG A 238 -7.32 5.62 14.57
CA ARG A 238 -8.64 5.03 14.43
C ARG A 238 -8.54 3.52 14.51
N LEU A 239 -8.82 2.97 15.69
CA LEU A 239 -8.72 1.54 15.93
C LEU A 239 -9.62 0.78 14.97
N TYR A 240 -10.90 1.14 14.81
CA TYR A 240 -11.86 0.43 13.95
C TYR A 240 -11.34 0.11 12.53
N LEU A 241 -10.48 0.96 11.95
CA LEU A 241 -9.90 0.77 10.61
C LEU A 241 -8.38 0.53 10.60
N ALA A 242 -7.74 0.46 11.77
CA ALA A 242 -6.29 0.28 11.82
C ALA A 242 -5.90 -1.14 11.34
N PRO A 243 -4.85 -1.26 10.51
CA PRO A 243 -4.44 -2.52 9.90
C PRO A 243 -3.83 -3.48 10.92
N LYS A 244 -3.88 -4.78 10.63
CA LYS A 244 -3.48 -5.85 11.56
C LYS A 244 -2.09 -5.63 12.19
N PRO A 245 -1.03 -5.27 11.44
CA PRO A 245 0.28 -4.98 12.03
C PRO A 245 0.29 -3.87 13.06
N LEU A 246 -0.53 -2.85 12.86
CA LEU A 246 -0.61 -1.72 13.78
C LEU A 246 -1.42 -2.08 15.03
N LEU A 247 -2.41 -2.97 14.92
CA LEU A 247 -3.10 -3.52 16.08
C LEU A 247 -2.17 -4.36 16.94
N PHE A 248 -1.32 -5.18 16.32
CA PHE A 248 -0.27 -5.89 17.03
C PHE A 248 0.66 -4.95 17.78
N ALA A 249 1.06 -3.82 17.18
CA ALA A 249 1.89 -2.84 17.87
C ALA A 249 1.21 -2.24 19.12
N ILE A 250 -0.12 -2.14 19.14
CA ILE A 250 -0.93 -1.54 20.21
C ILE A 250 -1.29 -2.53 21.31
N PHE A 251 -1.76 -3.73 20.93
CA PHE A 251 -2.26 -4.74 21.89
C PHE A 251 -1.14 -5.69 22.33
N GLY A 252 -0.20 -6.02 21.43
CA GLY A 252 0.95 -6.87 21.71
C GLY A 252 0.66 -8.37 21.65
N ASP A 253 -0.60 -8.80 21.52
CA ASP A 253 -1.00 -10.21 21.49
C ASP A 253 -1.90 -10.55 20.29
N SER A 254 -1.67 -11.71 19.67
CA SER A 254 -2.43 -12.13 18.47
C SER A 254 -3.91 -12.37 18.77
N GLN A 255 -4.21 -12.92 19.95
CA GLN A 255 -5.57 -13.30 20.31
C GLN A 255 -6.48 -12.06 20.37
N THR A 256 -6.07 -11.00 21.06
CA THR A 256 -6.81 -9.74 21.11
C THR A 256 -6.90 -9.11 19.74
N VAL A 257 -5.85 -9.17 18.91
CA VAL A 257 -5.90 -8.66 17.54
C VAL A 257 -6.96 -9.39 16.71
N ASP A 258 -7.01 -10.71 16.77
CA ASP A 258 -8.00 -11.51 16.04
C ASP A 258 -9.42 -11.25 16.57
N GLU A 259 -9.60 -11.13 17.89
CA GLU A 259 -10.87 -10.72 18.52
C GLU A 259 -11.31 -9.34 18.05
N VAL A 260 -10.38 -8.39 17.93
CA VAL A 260 -10.63 -7.04 17.43
C VAL A 260 -11.07 -7.08 15.97
N GLN A 261 -10.42 -7.88 15.12
CA GLN A 261 -10.80 -8.04 13.70
C GLN A 261 -12.22 -8.60 13.58
N GLN A 262 -12.52 -9.70 14.27
CA GLN A 262 -13.85 -10.31 14.28
C GLN A 262 -14.92 -9.35 14.81
N THR A 263 -14.63 -8.63 15.90
CA THR A 263 -15.58 -7.68 16.48
C THR A 263 -15.90 -6.55 15.50
N ARG A 264 -14.92 -6.04 14.75
CA ARG A 264 -15.19 -4.99 13.74
C ARG A 264 -16.10 -5.48 12.62
N LEU A 265 -15.95 -6.73 12.19
CA LEU A 265 -16.84 -7.32 11.17
C LEU A 265 -18.27 -7.40 11.69
N ASN A 266 -18.46 -7.85 12.92
CA ASN A 266 -19.77 -7.91 13.55
C ASN A 266 -20.40 -6.51 13.67
N LEU A 267 -19.64 -5.54 14.17
CA LEU A 267 -20.07 -4.15 14.30
C LEU A 267 -20.38 -3.51 12.93
N TYR A 268 -19.64 -3.87 11.88
CA TYR A 268 -19.91 -3.44 10.52
C TYR A 268 -21.28 -3.94 10.04
N HIS A 269 -21.59 -5.23 10.26
CA HIS A 269 -22.88 -5.80 9.90
C HIS A 269 -24.04 -5.14 10.68
N GLN A 270 -23.86 -4.91 11.98
CA GLN A 270 -24.81 -4.19 12.84
C GLN A 270 -25.04 -2.74 12.39
N MET A 271 -23.97 -2.04 12.02
CA MET A 271 -24.04 -0.68 11.48
C MET A 271 -24.82 -0.64 10.16
N MET A 272 -24.67 -1.68 9.32
CA MET A 272 -25.42 -1.80 8.06
C MET A 272 -26.89 -2.17 8.27
N SER A 273 -27.24 -2.83 9.38
CA SER A 273 -28.63 -3.08 9.80
C SER A 273 -29.30 -1.90 10.51
N GLN A 274 -28.73 -0.70 10.43
CA GLN A 274 -29.25 0.57 10.98
C GLN A 274 -29.21 0.70 12.51
N GLU A 275 -28.33 -0.03 13.20
CA GLU A 275 -28.09 0.21 14.62
C GLU A 275 -27.42 1.58 14.86
N ASP A 276 -27.61 2.13 16.07
CA ASP A 276 -27.08 3.45 16.42
C ASP A 276 -25.54 3.41 16.59
N ALA A 277 -24.84 4.17 15.75
CA ALA A 277 -23.39 4.22 15.71
C ALA A 277 -22.74 4.62 17.05
N LYS A 278 -23.44 5.41 17.88
CA LYS A 278 -22.94 5.79 19.21
C LYS A 278 -22.88 4.59 20.15
N THR A 279 -23.93 3.77 20.14
CA THR A 279 -24.01 2.56 20.96
C THR A 279 -22.91 1.58 20.56
N LEU A 280 -22.73 1.35 19.25
CA LEU A 280 -21.66 0.50 18.72
C LEU A 280 -20.25 1.02 19.07
N THR A 281 -20.06 2.33 19.04
CA THR A 281 -18.79 2.97 19.41
C THR A 281 -18.47 2.77 20.88
N GLU A 282 -19.45 2.93 21.77
CA GLU A 282 -19.25 2.70 23.20
C GLU A 282 -19.02 1.22 23.52
N GLU A 283 -19.72 0.30 22.86
CA GLU A 283 -19.46 -1.14 22.99
C GLU A 283 -18.01 -1.48 22.58
N PHE A 284 -17.59 -1.02 21.40
CA PHE A 284 -16.23 -1.25 20.90
C PHE A 284 -15.18 -0.66 21.85
N LYS A 285 -15.43 0.54 22.37
CA LYS A 285 -14.57 1.22 23.33
C LYS A 285 -14.46 0.45 24.64
N GLN A 286 -15.57 0.07 25.25
CA GLN A 286 -15.59 -0.64 26.53
C GLN A 286 -14.85 -1.97 26.44
N LYS A 287 -14.97 -2.68 25.31
CA LYS A 287 -14.33 -3.99 25.12
C LYS A 287 -12.81 -3.93 25.02
N PHE A 288 -12.25 -2.89 24.39
CA PHE A 288 -10.82 -2.86 24.04
C PHE A 288 -9.99 -1.77 24.72
N LYS A 289 -10.62 -0.75 25.32
CA LYS A 289 -9.90 0.38 25.95
C LYS A 289 -8.91 -0.05 27.04
N SER A 290 -9.25 -1.04 27.87
CA SER A 290 -8.38 -1.50 28.97
C SER A 290 -7.28 -2.46 28.53
N ARG A 291 -7.30 -2.91 27.27
CA ARG A 291 -6.37 -3.93 26.75
C ARG A 291 -5.20 -3.33 25.96
N THR A 292 -5.16 -2.02 25.78
CA THR A 292 -4.08 -1.36 25.02
C THR A 292 -2.81 -1.25 25.85
N LYS A 293 -1.66 -1.64 25.28
CA LYS A 293 -0.37 -1.66 25.96
C LYS A 293 0.36 -0.34 25.84
N ASP A 294 0.44 0.42 26.94
CA ASP A 294 1.20 1.67 27.04
C ASP A 294 0.75 2.79 26.06
N VAL A 295 -0.44 2.65 25.44
CA VAL A 295 -1.00 3.67 24.54
C VAL A 295 -2.11 4.43 25.26
N PRO A 296 -1.99 5.77 25.43
CA PRO A 296 -2.97 6.55 26.15
C PRO A 296 -4.23 6.74 25.31
N GLU A 297 -5.39 6.75 25.97
CA GLU A 297 -6.70 6.88 25.31
C GLU A 297 -6.79 8.15 24.43
N LYS A 298 -6.08 9.23 24.77
CA LYS A 298 -6.03 10.46 23.96
C LYS A 298 -5.53 10.24 22.54
N MET A 299 -4.76 9.18 22.29
CA MET A 299 -4.24 8.81 20.98
C MET A 299 -5.19 7.89 20.19
N LEU A 300 -6.24 7.37 20.81
CA LEU A 300 -7.07 6.33 20.22
C LEU A 300 -8.46 6.86 19.89
N ASP A 301 -8.97 6.42 18.75
CA ASP A 301 -10.33 6.67 18.31
C ASP A 301 -11.04 5.34 18.06
N PHE A 302 -12.12 5.12 18.82
CA PHE A 302 -12.95 3.91 18.78
C PHE A 302 -14.18 4.07 17.87
N THR A 303 -14.34 5.21 17.18
CA THR A 303 -15.53 5.51 16.39
C THR A 303 -15.78 4.47 15.31
N VAL A 304 -16.93 3.80 15.40
CA VAL A 304 -17.45 2.86 14.40
C VAL A 304 -18.11 3.65 13.28
N THR A 305 -17.84 3.28 12.02
CA THR A 305 -18.52 3.84 10.85
C THR A 305 -18.96 2.73 9.91
N SER A 306 -19.76 3.08 8.92
CA SER A 306 -20.16 2.21 7.80
C SER A 306 -19.00 1.82 6.86
N SER A 307 -17.76 2.13 7.20
CA SER A 307 -16.60 1.73 6.41
C SER A 307 -16.29 0.26 6.67
N ASP A 308 -16.08 -0.52 5.61
CA ASP A 308 -15.78 -1.95 5.72
C ASP A 308 -14.34 -2.17 6.23
N PRO A 309 -14.14 -2.82 7.39
CA PRO A 309 -12.82 -3.03 7.97
C PRO A 309 -11.96 -4.03 7.19
N ARG A 310 -12.54 -4.90 6.34
CA ARG A 310 -11.82 -5.94 5.58
C ARG A 310 -10.74 -5.37 4.66
N TYR A 311 -10.94 -4.16 4.16
CA TYR A 311 -10.00 -3.47 3.28
C TYR A 311 -8.68 -3.10 3.96
N TYR A 312 -8.64 -3.16 5.30
CA TYR A 312 -7.49 -2.82 6.11
C TYR A 312 -6.85 -4.05 6.77
N GLU A 313 -7.47 -5.23 6.70
CA GLU A 313 -6.99 -6.44 7.39
C GLU A 313 -5.68 -6.99 6.83
N ALA A 314 -5.53 -6.89 5.51
CA ALA A 314 -4.45 -7.57 4.81
C ALA A 314 -3.35 -6.61 4.32
N ARG A 315 -3.43 -5.31 4.65
CA ARG A 315 -2.47 -4.29 4.20
C ARG A 315 -1.26 -4.14 5.07
#